data_AF-A0A8R1HV27-F1
#
_entry.id   AF-A0A8R1HV27-F1
#
_cell.length_a   1.000
_cell.length_b   1.000
_cell.length_c   1.000
_cell.angle_alpha   90.00
_cell.angle_beta   90.00
_cell.angle_gamma   90.00
#
_symmetry.space_group_name_H-M   'P 1'
#
loop_
_entity.id
_entity.type
_entity.pdbx_description
1 polymer ?
#
loop_
_entity_poly.entity_id
_entity_poly.type
_entity_poly.pdbx_seq_one_letter_code
_entity_poly.pdbx_strand_id
1 'polypeptide(L)'
;MPNQTTEVDSYLSVDPDSTIDPFLYWREEKRFPNLRKMALQLLAIPSTSSESERVFSVAGAVFSPKRMRLSLERLQDLTFCSINTKIYD
;
A
#
# COMPACT_ATOMS: atom_id res chain seq x y z
N MET A 1 29.16 12.23 -27.99
CA MET A 1 27.75 11.91 -27.66
C MET A 1 27.41 12.70 -26.42
N PRO A 2 26.42 13.61 -26.42
CA PRO A 2 26.06 14.31 -25.18
C PRO A 2 25.46 13.27 -24.21
N ASN A 3 26.03 13.17 -23.00
CA ASN A 3 25.47 12.37 -21.92
C ASN A 3 24.03 12.84 -21.67
N GLN A 4 23.05 12.04 -22.07
CA GLN A 4 21.66 12.31 -21.71
C GLN A 4 21.56 12.09 -20.20
N THR A 5 21.39 13.18 -19.44
CA THR A 5 21.11 13.12 -18.00
C THR A 5 19.81 12.37 -17.81
N THR A 6 19.85 11.24 -17.12
CA THR A 6 18.65 10.44 -16.89
C THR A 6 17.79 11.08 -15.80
N GLU A 7 16.53 10.65 -15.70
CA GLU A 7 15.62 11.06 -14.64
C GLU A 7 16.19 10.78 -13.24
N VAL A 8 16.94 9.68 -13.12
CA VAL A 8 17.65 9.26 -11.89
C VAL A 8 18.77 10.23 -11.55
N ASP A 9 19.61 10.59 -12.53
CA ASP A 9 20.72 11.52 -12.29
C ASP A 9 20.21 12.89 -11.82
N SER A 10 19.12 13.36 -12.43
CA SER A 10 18.45 14.61 -12.04
C SER A 10 17.88 14.52 -10.62
N TYR A 11 17.18 13.44 -10.28
CA TYR A 11 16.66 13.24 -8.91
C TYR A 11 17.77 13.18 -7.86
N LEU A 12 18.86 12.45 -8.12
CA LEU A 12 19.99 12.31 -7.18
C LEU A 12 20.78 13.61 -7.00
N SER A 13 20.62 14.60 -7.89
CA SER A 13 21.21 15.92 -7.75
C SER A 13 20.39 16.89 -6.88
N VAL A 14 19.16 16.52 -6.52
CA VAL A 14 18.29 17.32 -5.66
C VAL A 14 18.52 16.94 -4.20
N ASP A 15 18.73 17.94 -3.34
CA ASP A 15 18.84 17.70 -1.90
C ASP A 15 17.50 17.19 -1.34
N PRO A 16 17.49 16.06 -0.62
CA PRO A 16 16.25 15.50 -0.08
C PRO A 16 15.75 16.33 1.12
N ASP A 17 14.46 16.65 1.12
CA ASP A 17 13.79 17.21 2.29
C ASP A 17 13.27 16.08 3.19
N SER A 18 13.98 15.84 4.30
CA SER A 18 13.63 14.81 5.29
C SER A 18 12.38 15.11 6.12
N THR A 19 11.80 16.31 5.99
CA THR A 19 10.61 16.71 6.75
C THR A 19 9.31 16.39 6.04
N ILE A 20 9.37 16.11 4.73
CA ILE A 20 8.21 15.83 3.90
C ILE A 20 7.93 14.32 3.90
N ASP A 21 6.66 13.96 4.04
CA ASP A 21 6.22 12.59 3.83
C ASP A 21 6.55 12.13 2.39
N PRO A 22 7.32 11.03 2.22
CA PRO A 22 7.75 10.60 0.89
C PRO A 22 6.59 10.31 -0.07
N PHE A 23 5.47 9.79 0.43
CA PHE A 23 4.31 9.50 -0.40
C PHE A 23 3.66 10.80 -0.92
N LEU A 24 3.51 11.81 -0.05
CA LEU A 24 3.04 13.15 -0.45
C LEU A 24 3.98 13.81 -1.45
N TYR A 25 5.30 13.73 -1.23
CA TYR A 25 6.30 14.25 -2.17
C TYR A 25 6.09 13.65 -3.58
N TRP A 26 6.08 12.32 -3.68
CA TRP A 26 5.92 11.64 -4.96
C TRP A 26 4.52 11.80 -5.55
N ARG A 27 3.50 12.09 -4.75
CA ARG A 27 2.14 12.36 -5.26
C ARG A 27 2.10 13.66 -6.07
N GLU A 28 2.75 14.71 -5.58
CA GLU A 28 2.73 16.06 -6.17
C GLU A 28 3.83 16.29 -7.21
N GLU A 29 4.94 15.54 -7.13
CA GLU A 29 6.08 15.69 -8.05
C GLU A 29 5.70 15.40 -9.51
N LYS A 30 6.10 16.26 -10.44
CA LYS A 30 5.80 16.13 -11.88
C LYS A 30 7.05 16.10 -12.75
N ARG A 31 8.22 16.46 -12.20
CA ARG A 31 9.51 16.49 -12.90
C ARG A 31 10.01 15.10 -13.26
N PHE A 32 9.60 14.08 -12.50
CA PHE A 32 10.07 12.72 -12.62
C PHE A 32 8.90 11.74 -12.84
N PRO A 33 8.31 11.68 -14.05
CA PRO A 33 7.10 10.90 -14.30
C PRO A 33 7.28 9.39 -14.15
N ASN A 34 8.43 8.82 -14.54
CA ASN A 34 8.65 7.37 -14.45
C ASN A 34 9.07 6.97 -13.04
N LEU A 35 9.96 7.73 -12.41
CA LEU A 35 10.36 7.52 -11.02
C LEU A 35 9.17 7.69 -10.09
N ARG A 36 8.32 8.69 -10.31
CA ARG A 36 7.07 8.86 -9.55
C ARG A 36 6.19 7.63 -9.60
N LYS A 37 5.98 7.06 -10.77
CA LYS A 37 5.16 5.86 -10.92
C LYS A 37 5.73 4.70 -10.10
N MET A 38 7.05 4.48 -10.18
CA MET A 38 7.72 3.42 -9.43
C MET A 38 7.72 3.69 -7.92
N ALA A 39 8.01 4.92 -7.50
CA ALA A 39 8.06 5.32 -6.11
C ALA A 39 6.70 5.17 -5.43
N LEU A 40 5.61 5.61 -6.07
CA LEU A 40 4.25 5.42 -5.54
C LEU A 40 3.88 3.95 -5.42
N GLN A 41 4.31 3.09 -6.35
CA GLN A 41 4.09 1.64 -6.24
C GLN A 41 4.88 1.02 -5.09
N LEU A 42 6.14 1.41 -4.91
CA LEU A 42 6.99 0.89 -3.83
C LEU A 42 6.51 1.35 -2.45
N LEU A 43 6.13 2.62 -2.32
CA LEU A 43 5.65 3.20 -1.06
C LEU A 43 4.25 2.70 -0.66
N ALA A 44 3.45 2.22 -1.62
CA ALA A 44 2.17 1.59 -1.34
C ALA A 44 2.30 0.16 -0.76
N ILE A 45 3.49 -0.45 -0.84
CA ILE A 45 3.72 -1.77 -0.26
C ILE A 45 3.84 -1.60 1.26
N PRO A 46 2.99 -2.27 2.05
CA PRO A 46 3.10 -2.21 3.50
C PRO A 46 4.45 -2.81 3.94
N SER A 47 5.16 -2.08 4.80
CA SER A 47 6.48 -2.49 5.28
C SER A 47 6.42 -3.67 6.27
N THR A 48 5.24 -4.05 6.77
CA THR A 48 5.09 -5.05 7.84
C THR A 48 4.02 -6.09 7.52
N SER A 49 4.14 -7.27 8.13
CA SER A 49 3.11 -8.32 8.12
C SER A 49 1.85 -7.94 8.89
N SER A 50 1.82 -6.81 9.59
CA SER A 50 0.71 -6.39 10.46
C SER A 50 -0.63 -6.31 9.72
N GLU A 51 -0.63 -6.00 8.42
CA GLU A 51 -1.84 -6.02 7.61
C GLU A 51 -2.37 -7.45 7.39
N SER A 52 -1.48 -8.43 7.19
CA SER A 52 -1.88 -9.84 7.12
C SER A 52 -2.39 -10.36 8.46
N GLU A 53 -1.77 -9.97 9.57
CA GLU A 53 -2.23 -10.31 10.92
C GLU A 53 -3.61 -9.73 11.23
N ARG A 54 -3.89 -8.51 10.76
CA ARG A 54 -5.23 -7.91 10.84
C ARG A 54 -6.26 -8.75 10.11
N VAL A 55 -5.95 -9.22 8.89
CA VAL A 55 -6.83 -10.11 8.12
C VAL A 55 -7.11 -11.40 8.90
N PHE A 56 -6.07 -12.03 9.48
CA PHE A 56 -6.24 -13.25 10.26
C PHE A 56 -7.06 -13.04 11.54
N SER A 57 -6.86 -11.91 12.23
CA SER A 57 -7.63 -11.56 13.42
C SER A 57 -9.12 -11.38 13.09
N VAL A 58 -9.44 -10.66 12.01
CA VAL A 58 -10.82 -10.49 11.54
C VAL A 58 -11.42 -11.82 11.10
N ALA A 59 -10.68 -12.62 10.33
CA ALA A 59 -11.12 -13.95 9.93
C ALA A 59 -11.41 -14.84 11.15
N GLY A 60 -10.56 -14.79 12.18
CA GLY A 60 -10.78 -15.49 13.45
C GLY A 60 -12.02 -15.01 14.21
N ALA A 61 -12.32 -13.71 14.15
CA ALA A 61 -13.55 -13.16 14.74
C ALA A 61 -14.81 -13.61 13.97
N VAL A 62 -14.75 -13.66 12.63
CA VAL A 62 -15.84 -14.15 11.77
C VAL A 62 -16.04 -15.66 11.97
N PHE A 63 -14.95 -16.42 12.07
CA PHE A 63 -14.91 -17.85 12.34
C PHE A 63 -15.08 -18.15 13.85
N SER A 64 -16.28 -17.90 14.37
CA SER A 64 -16.62 -18.22 15.76
C SER A 64 -17.18 -19.64 15.92
N PRO A 65 -17.09 -20.27 17.12
CA PRO A 65 -17.70 -21.58 17.39
C PRO A 65 -19.20 -21.65 17.10
N LYS A 66 -19.90 -20.50 17.15
CA LYS A 66 -21.33 -20.41 16.83
C LYS A 66 -21.62 -20.41 15.31
N ARG A 67 -20.59 -20.28 14.46
CA ARG A 67 -20.68 -20.25 12.99
C ARG A 67 -19.86 -21.36 12.32
N MET A 68 -19.72 -22.52 12.96
CA MET A 68 -18.96 -23.68 12.43
C MET A 68 -19.51 -24.31 11.13
N ARG A 69 -20.64 -23.83 10.59
CA ARG A 69 -21.21 -24.27 9.29
C ARG A 69 -20.92 -23.31 8.13
N LEU A 70 -20.07 -22.30 8.32
CA LEU A 70 -19.63 -21.43 7.23
C LEU A 70 -18.79 -22.22 6.23
N SER A 71 -19.12 -22.13 4.95
CA SER A 71 -18.20 -22.56 3.90
C SER A 71 -17.00 -21.61 3.83
N LEU A 72 -15.88 -22.12 3.30
CA LEU A 72 -14.67 -21.32 3.10
C LEU A 72 -14.94 -20.04 2.30
N GLU A 73 -15.72 -20.16 1.23
CA GLU A 73 -16.14 -19.04 0.38
C GLU A 73 -16.88 -17.95 1.18
N ARG A 74 -17.85 -18.35 2.02
CA ARG A 74 -18.60 -17.39 2.85
C ARG A 74 -17.74 -16.75 3.92
N LEU A 75 -16.76 -17.47 4.46
CA LEU A 75 -15.80 -16.90 5.40
C LEU A 75 -14.93 -15.83 4.71
N GLN A 76 -14.46 -16.09 3.48
CA GLN A 76 -13.69 -15.15 2.69
C GLN A 76 -14.50 -13.89 2.37
N ASP A 77 -15.74 -14.04 1.88
CA ASP A 77 -16.63 -12.91 1.58
C ASP A 77 -16.84 -12.01 2.81
N LEU A 78 -17.19 -12.62 3.95
CA LEU A 78 -17.46 -11.87 5.18
C LEU A 78 -16.19 -11.19 5.71
N THR A 79 -15.04 -11.85 5.61
CA THR A 79 -13.76 -11.27 6.01
C THR A 79 -13.41 -10.08 5.11
N PHE A 80 -13.58 -10.23 3.79
CA PHE A 80 -13.36 -9.15 2.82
C PHE A 80 -14.27 -7.94 3.10
N CYS A 81 -15.57 -8.17 3.27
CA CYS A 81 -16.52 -7.10 3.61
C CYS A 81 -16.14 -6.43 4.93
N SER A 82 -15.85 -7.21 5.98
CA SER A 82 -15.54 -6.68 7.32
C SER A 82 -14.26 -5.84 7.35
N ILE A 83 -13.25 -6.20 6.57
CA ILE A 83 -11.99 -5.43 6.50
C ILE A 83 -12.20 -4.13 5.74
N ASN A 84 -12.98 -4.17 4.67
CA ASN A 84 -13.19 -3.01 3.79
C ASN A 84 -14.35 -2.11 4.23
N THR A 85 -15.20 -2.50 5.19
CA THR A 85 -16.35 -1.68 5.63
C THR A 85 -15.91 -0.27 6.04
N LYS A 86 -14.76 -0.13 6.71
CA LYS A 86 -14.20 1.16 7.16
C LYS A 86 -13.77 2.10 6.04
N ILE A 87 -13.68 1.62 4.80
CA ILE A 87 -13.36 2.44 3.62
C ILE A 87 -14.62 3.12 3.07
N TYR A 88 -15.80 2.56 3.39
CA TYR A 88 -17.08 2.96 2.81
C TYR A 88 -18.08 3.57 3.82
N ASP A 89 -17.71 3.64 5.11
CA ASP A 89 -18.40 4.44 6.15
C ASP A 89 -17.90 5.89 6.14
#